data_AF-A0A845CBQ1-F1
#
_entry.id   AF-A0A845CBQ1-F1
#
_cell.length_a   1.000
_cell.length_b   1.000
_cell.length_c   1.000
_cell.angle_alpha   90.00
_cell.angle_beta   90.00
_cell.angle_gamma   90.00
#
_symmetry.space_group_name_H-M   'P 1'
#
loop_
_entity.id
_entity.type
_entity.pdbx_description
1 polymer ?
#
loop_
_entity_poly.entity_id
_entity_poly.type
_entity_poly.pdbx_seq_one_letter_code
_entity_poly.pdbx_strand_id
1 'polypeptide(L)' 'MAQPRKKRTSARQRTFAAEISARLRQAYPEAECALHFETPFQLLAATILSAQCTDVRVNMVTPELFARMG' A
#
# COMPACT_ATOMS: atom_id res chain seq x y z
N MET A 1 10.96 -5.36 28.19
CA MET A 1 12.23 -4.73 27.74
C MET A 1 12.32 -5.04 26.24
N ALA A 2 12.47 -4.12 25.28
CA ALA A 2 13.05 -2.79 25.25
C ALA A 2 12.13 -1.75 24.57
N GLN A 3 12.30 -0.48 24.92
CA GLN A 3 12.02 0.62 24.01
C GLN A 3 13.25 1.53 23.99
N PRO A 4 13.72 1.92 22.79
CA PRO A 4 14.17 3.31 22.68
C PRO A 4 13.86 4.01 21.34
N ARG A 5 13.24 5.19 21.50
CA ARG A 5 13.37 6.49 20.79
C ARG A 5 12.82 6.65 19.36
N LYS A 6 11.70 7.40 19.26
CA LYS A 6 11.38 8.24 18.08
C LYS A 6 12.53 9.24 17.85
N LYS A 7 13.41 8.98 16.89
CA LYS A 7 14.32 10.02 16.37
C LYS A 7 13.46 11.07 15.65
N ARG A 8 13.36 12.30 16.16
CA ARG A 8 12.77 13.42 15.40
C ARG A 8 13.59 13.58 14.12
N THR A 9 12.95 13.50 12.97
CA THR A 9 13.62 13.74 11.69
C THR A 9 14.14 15.19 11.65
N SER A 10 15.38 15.35 11.18
CA SER A 10 16.00 16.66 11.03
C SER A 10 15.23 17.52 10.02
N ALA A 11 15.39 18.84 10.08
CA ALA A 11 14.79 19.73 9.10
C ALA A 11 15.21 19.34 7.67
N ARG A 12 16.50 19.03 7.46
CA ARG A 12 17.02 18.52 6.19
C ARG A 12 16.33 17.25 5.70
N GLN A 13 16.07 16.29 6.58
CA GLN A 13 15.36 15.05 6.23
C GLN A 13 13.92 15.32 5.77
N ARG A 14 13.24 16.28 6.39
CA ARG A 14 11.88 16.68 5.99
C ARG A 14 11.86 17.38 4.63
N THR A 15 12.78 18.33 4.41
CA THR A 15 12.92 19.01 3.11
C THR A 15 13.21 18.01 1.99
N PHE A 16 14.14 17.09 2.22
CA PHE A 16 14.49 16.06 1.23
C PHE A 16 13.32 15.08 0.96
N ALA A 17 12.60 14.65 2.00
CA ALA A 17 11.42 13.80 1.83
C ALA A 17 10.32 14.50 1.02
N ALA A 18 10.10 15.80 1.25
CA ALA A 18 9.13 16.58 0.48
C ALA A 18 9.55 16.70 -1.00
N GLU A 19 10.82 16.92 -1.28
CA GLU A 19 11.37 16.95 -2.65
C GLU A 19 11.21 15.61 -3.36
N ILE A 20 11.59 14.49 -2.73
CA ILE A 20 11.37 13.15 -3.29
C ILE A 20 9.89 12.93 -3.56
N SER A 21 9.03 13.26 -2.60
CA SER A 21 7.59 13.05 -2.73
C SER A 21 6.99 13.87 -3.88
N ALA A 22 7.48 15.08 -4.14
CA ALA A 22 7.11 15.88 -5.30
C ALA A 22 7.57 15.24 -6.63
N ARG A 23 8.82 14.77 -6.69
CA ARG A 23 9.35 14.09 -7.88
C ARG A 23 8.61 12.79 -8.19
N LEU A 24 8.26 12.00 -7.17
CA LEU A 24 7.48 10.77 -7.34
C LEU A 24 6.08 11.06 -7.84
N ARG A 25 5.40 12.09 -7.32
CA ARG A 25 4.08 12.52 -7.83
C ARG A 25 4.13 12.95 -9.30
N GLN A 26 5.20 13.61 -9.72
CA GLN A 26 5.38 13.99 -11.13
C GLN A 26 5.70 12.79 -12.03
N ALA A 27 6.51 11.85 -11.55
CA ALA A 27 6.92 10.67 -12.30
C ALA A 27 5.80 9.62 -12.45
N TYR A 28 4.89 9.54 -11.46
CA TYR A 28 3.79 8.58 -11.42
C TYR A 28 2.46 9.28 -11.13
N PRO A 29 1.93 10.08 -12.07
CA PRO A 29 0.71 10.87 -11.85
C PRO A 29 -0.54 10.00 -11.61
N GLU A 30 -0.59 8.81 -12.22
CA GLU A 30 -1.72 7.87 -12.16
C GLU A 30 -1.50 6.73 -11.15
N ALA A 31 -0.69 6.96 -10.10
CA ALA A 31 -0.42 5.93 -9.10
C ALA A 31 -1.66 5.66 -8.22
N GLU A 32 -2.26 4.50 -8.39
CA GLU A 32 -3.47 4.06 -7.66
C GLU A 32 -3.24 2.75 -6.88
N CYS A 33 -4.25 2.31 -6.14
CA CYS A 33 -4.23 1.00 -5.50
C CYS A 33 -4.23 -0.11 -6.57
N ALA A 34 -3.27 -1.02 -6.52
CA ALA A 34 -3.13 -2.09 -7.50
C ALA A 34 -4.06 -3.30 -7.24
N LEU A 35 -4.71 -3.37 -6.07
CA LEU A 35 -5.63 -4.45 -5.72
C LEU A 35 -7.03 -4.16 -6.24
N HIS A 36 -7.68 -5.15 -6.84
CA HIS A 36 -9.07 -5.04 -7.30
C HIS A 36 -10.03 -5.39 -6.16
N PHE A 37 -10.96 -4.49 -5.86
CA PHE A 37 -11.98 -4.66 -4.82
C PHE A 37 -13.17 -3.73 -5.08
N GLU A 38 -14.34 -4.10 -4.57
CA GLU A 38 -15.57 -3.30 -4.64
C GLU A 38 -16.00 -2.78 -3.25
N THR A 39 -15.51 -3.40 -2.17
CA THR A 39 -15.88 -3.04 -0.80
C THR A 39 -14.65 -2.90 0.11
N PRO A 40 -14.74 -2.13 1.21
CA PRO A 40 -13.66 -2.03 2.19
C PRO A 40 -13.24 -3.38 2.80
N PHE A 41 -14.19 -4.32 2.94
CA PHE A 41 -13.90 -5.66 3.45
C PHE A 41 -13.10 -6.50 2.44
N GLN A 42 -13.43 -6.41 1.16
CA GLN A 42 -12.64 -7.03 0.09
C GLN A 42 -11.23 -6.45 0.02
N LEU A 43 -11.06 -5.13 0.15
CA LEU A 43 -9.72 -4.52 0.22
C LEU A 43 -8.92 -5.02 1.41
N LEU A 44 -9.54 -5.13 2.60
CA LEU A 44 -8.89 -5.66 3.79
C LEU A 44 -8.39 -7.09 3.54
N ALA A 45 -9.25 -7.97 3.01
CA ALA A 45 -8.89 -9.35 2.69
C ALA A 45 -7.77 -9.42 1.62
N ALA A 46 -7.90 -8.66 0.53
CA ALA A 46 -6.88 -8.58 -0.53
C ALA A 46 -5.53 -8.07 0.00
N THR A 47 -5.53 -7.11 0.92
CA THR A 47 -4.31 -6.59 1.57
C THR A 47 -3.62 -7.68 2.39
N ILE A 48 -4.38 -8.47 3.15
CA ILE A 48 -3.85 -9.61 3.91
C ILE A 48 -3.22 -10.64 2.97
N LEU A 49 -3.88 -10.96 1.85
CA LEU A 49 -3.40 -11.91 0.84
C LEU A 49 -2.18 -11.41 0.05
N SER A 50 -2.03 -10.08 -0.11
CA SER A 50 -0.87 -9.47 -0.78
C SER A 50 0.43 -9.60 0.04
N ALA A 51 0.34 -9.93 1.33
CA ALA A 51 1.52 -10.19 2.15
C ALA A 51 2.41 -11.28 1.53
N GLN A 52 3.64 -10.90 1.18
CA GLN A 52 4.63 -11.79 0.51
C GLN A 52 4.11 -12.40 -0.81
N CYS A 53 3.17 -11.74 -1.48
CA CYS A 53 2.59 -12.11 -2.75
C CYS A 53 2.65 -10.92 -3.72
N THR A 54 2.29 -11.14 -4.99
CA THR A 54 2.16 -10.04 -5.96
C THR A 54 0.70 -9.67 -6.12
N ASP A 55 0.40 -8.39 -6.30
CA ASP A 55 -0.97 -7.92 -6.52
C ASP A 55 -1.61 -8.59 -7.74
N VAL A 56 -0.82 -8.89 -8.77
CA VAL A 56 -1.24 -9.68 -9.94
C VAL A 56 -1.81 -11.04 -9.52
N ARG A 57 -1.11 -11.79 -8.67
CA ARG A 57 -1.58 -13.09 -8.18
C ARG A 57 -2.80 -12.95 -7.27
N VAL A 58 -2.83 -11.91 -6.42
CA VAL A 58 -4.00 -11.63 -5.57
C VAL A 58 -5.23 -11.39 -6.44
N ASN A 59 -5.12 -10.51 -7.44
CA ASN A 59 -6.22 -10.17 -8.36
C ASN A 59 -6.68 -11.35 -9.22
N MET A 60 -5.84 -12.38 -9.43
CA MET A 60 -6.26 -13.62 -10.09
C MET A 60 -7.15 -14.49 -9.20
N VAL A 61 -6.93 -14.51 -7.89
CA VAL A 61 -7.62 -15.43 -6.96
C VAL A 61 -8.80 -14.79 -6.23
N THR A 62 -8.78 -13.48 -6.03
CA THR A 62 -9.82 -12.78 -5.27
C THR A 62 -11.21 -12.81 -5.91
N PRO A 63 -11.41 -12.82 -7.25
CA PRO A 63 -12.76 -12.87 -7.82
C PRO A 63 -13.55 -14.11 -7.40
N GLU A 64 -12.92 -15.30 -7.45
CA GLU A 64 -13.56 -16.55 -7.03
C GLU A 64 -13.78 -16.56 -5.51
N LEU A 65 -12.78 -16.08 -4.74
CA LEU A 65 -12.89 -15.99 -3.29
C LEU A 65 -14.07 -15.10 -2.86
N PHE A 66 -14.19 -13.92 -3.47
CA PHE A 66 -15.23 -12.94 -3.12
C PHE A 66 -16.62 -13.38 -3.55
N ALA A 67 -16.75 -14.07 -4.69
CA ALA A 67 -18.02 -14.67 -5.10
C ALA A 67 -18.57 -15.69 -4.09
N ARG A 68 -17.68 -16.34 -3.32
CA ARG A 68 -18.05 -17.31 -2.27
C ARG A 68 -18.27 -16.68 -0.89
N MET A 69 -17.91 -15.40 -0.73
CA MET A 69 -18.11 -14.63 0.51
C MET A 69 -19.43 -13.84 0.52
N GLY A 70 -20.23 -13.95 -0.55
CA GLY A 70 -21.58 -13.39 -0.67
C GLY A 70 -22.65 -14.24 -0.02
#